data_AF-A0A965Z1U5-F1
#
_entry.id   AF-A0A965Z1U5-F1
#
_cell.length_a   1.000
_cell.length_b   1.000
_cell.length_c   1.000
_cell.angle_alpha   90.00
_cell.angle_beta   90.00
_cell.angle_gamma   90.00
#
_symmetry.space_group_name_H-M   'P 1'
#
loop_
_entity.id
_entity.type
_entity.pdbx_description
1 polymer ?
#
loop_
_entity_poly.entity_id
_entity_poly.type
_entity_poly.pdbx_seq_one_letter_code
_entity_poly.pdbx_strand_id
1 'polypeptide(L)'
;GVYEKSISLLGVTRPEQVGRLGNYLLETARRVQNFCAFQVSLKDADIEAGEIVSITYPDFTGWSAKPFRVLAVQDEGQTGNVTITCAEYDSAVYSDDGLNVDSPVQDSPPVTYDDVYSLALEDVGFLDDGKWVPVIRASWQNPSDYTPTALNVRWRYEGETDWNLSLNSTRLITQARIEGLKSGETVEVWVNCVRPDTGKETTGKTTSMVVGKDVTPPGVCTGLAATGWFGSIILEWTNPADKDLNYVELWENAVDDRFSAVKIAEVKGAGFTRYLGSFQGRYYWVRGVDLSGNIGPWNADAGVYGNSDQETHQDFVDLLLEENPYLHEAIDDLNTRIDPIETNLDNFLDVTLPEIVNVTLPGLTDRLETVEVDLPGAVQRLAERMKEIDADVMAQL
;
A
#
# COMPACT_ATOMS: atom_id res chain seq x y z
N GLY A 1 52.78 -19.11 27.63
CA GLY A 1 51.84 -18.00 27.35
C GLY A 1 51.05 -17.71 28.60
N VAL A 2 50.65 -16.46 28.82
CA VAL A 2 49.69 -16.14 29.89
C VAL A 2 48.31 -16.60 29.41
N TYR A 3 47.63 -17.42 30.21
CA TYR A 3 46.28 -17.89 29.93
C TYR A 3 45.33 -17.14 30.85
N GLU A 4 44.53 -16.25 30.27
CA GLU A 4 43.52 -15.50 31.01
C GLU A 4 42.17 -16.21 30.89
N LYS A 5 41.47 -16.35 32.01
CA LYS A 5 40.14 -16.98 32.06
C LYS A 5 39.23 -16.15 32.95
N SER A 6 38.17 -15.60 32.37
CA SER A 6 37.10 -14.91 33.11
C SER A 6 36.05 -15.91 33.57
N ILE A 7 35.60 -15.81 34.82
CA ILE A 7 34.63 -16.73 35.42
C ILE A 7 33.55 -15.90 36.12
N SER A 8 32.29 -16.16 35.78
CA SER A 8 31.14 -15.53 36.45
C SER A 8 30.79 -16.28 37.73
N LEU A 9 30.83 -15.59 38.87
CA LEU A 9 30.52 -16.14 40.19
C LEU A 9 29.11 -15.69 40.61
N LEU A 10 28.10 -16.47 40.23
CA LEU A 10 26.70 -16.17 40.58
C LEU A 10 26.47 -16.26 42.09
N GLY A 11 25.74 -15.31 42.66
CA GLY A 11 25.39 -15.29 44.09
C GLY A 11 26.50 -14.79 45.03
N VAL A 12 27.67 -14.44 44.50
CA VAL A 12 28.76 -13.83 45.28
C VAL A 12 28.57 -12.32 45.33
N THR A 13 28.42 -11.76 46.53
CA THR A 13 28.09 -10.32 46.72
C THR A 13 29.13 -9.55 47.52
N ARG A 14 30.18 -10.21 48.02
CA ARG A 14 31.23 -9.60 48.83
C ARG A 14 32.63 -9.85 48.24
N PRO A 15 33.55 -8.86 48.26
CA PRO A 15 34.90 -9.03 47.73
C PRO A 15 35.69 -10.18 48.36
N GLU A 16 35.54 -10.41 49.67
CA GLU A 16 36.21 -11.52 50.36
C GLU A 16 35.79 -12.89 49.83
N GLN A 17 34.51 -13.06 49.48
CA GLN A 17 33.99 -14.29 48.88
C GLN A 17 34.56 -14.49 47.47
N VAL A 18 34.72 -13.41 46.69
CA VAL A 18 35.39 -13.45 45.38
C VAL A 18 36.84 -13.89 45.55
N GLY A 19 37.55 -13.34 46.55
CA GLY A 19 38.96 -13.68 46.82
C GLY A 19 39.15 -15.15 47.15
N ARG A 20 38.30 -15.71 48.02
CA ARG A 20 38.33 -17.14 48.40
C ARG A 20 37.98 -18.05 47.22
N LEU A 21 36.93 -17.73 46.47
CA LEU A 21 36.51 -18.55 45.33
C LEU A 21 37.52 -18.46 44.17
N GLY A 22 38.12 -17.28 43.96
CA GLY A 22 39.23 -17.10 43.03
C GLY A 22 40.45 -17.93 43.42
N ASN A 23 40.82 -17.94 44.70
CA ASN A 23 41.91 -18.76 45.20
C ASN A 23 41.64 -20.27 44.99
N TYR A 24 40.44 -20.74 45.32
CA TYR A 24 40.00 -22.11 45.07
C TYR A 24 40.16 -22.50 43.59
N LEU A 25 39.68 -21.67 42.67
CA LEU A 25 39.74 -21.94 41.23
C LEU A 25 41.19 -21.94 40.71
N LEU A 26 42.02 -21.02 41.20
CA LEU A 26 43.44 -20.93 40.86
C LEU A 26 44.23 -22.14 41.36
N GLU A 27 44.07 -22.50 42.63
CA GLU A 27 44.75 -23.65 43.22
C GLU A 27 44.27 -24.97 42.63
N THR A 28 42.98 -25.10 42.30
CA THR A 28 42.45 -26.24 41.53
C THR A 28 43.17 -26.36 40.20
N ALA A 29 43.27 -25.28 39.42
CA ALA A 29 43.94 -25.30 38.12
C ALA A 29 45.45 -25.61 38.22
N ARG A 30 46.10 -25.23 39.34
CA ARG A 30 47.53 -25.45 39.55
C ARG A 30 47.85 -26.88 40.01
N ARG A 31 47.06 -27.42 40.93
CA ARG A 31 47.37 -28.64 41.70
C ARG A 31 46.65 -29.88 41.19
N VAL A 32 45.42 -29.73 40.69
CA VAL A 32 44.62 -30.85 40.22
C VAL A 32 44.94 -31.10 38.76
N GLN A 33 45.83 -32.06 38.49
CA GLN A 33 46.28 -32.37 37.14
C GLN A 33 45.73 -33.70 36.62
N ASN A 34 45.39 -34.62 37.52
CA ASN A 34 44.89 -35.94 37.14
C ASN A 34 43.37 -36.01 37.25
N PHE A 35 42.75 -36.52 36.19
CA PHE A 35 41.33 -36.82 36.12
C PHE A 35 41.17 -38.25 35.63
N CYS A 36 40.20 -38.97 36.16
CA CYS A 36 39.89 -40.31 35.69
C CYS A 36 38.39 -40.57 35.77
N ALA A 37 37.95 -41.53 34.95
CA ALA A 37 36.62 -42.10 35.05
C ALA A 37 36.74 -43.62 34.93
N PHE A 38 35.97 -44.34 35.72
CA PHE A 38 35.92 -45.80 35.70
C PHE A 38 34.51 -46.27 36.03
N GLN A 39 34.19 -47.49 35.57
CA GLN A 39 32.89 -48.10 35.79
C GLN A 39 32.99 -49.13 36.90
N VAL A 40 32.02 -49.10 37.83
CA VAL A 40 31.85 -50.09 38.88
C VAL A 40 30.51 -50.80 38.71
N SER A 41 30.43 -52.04 39.21
CA SER A 41 29.15 -52.74 39.28
C SER A 41 28.31 -52.24 40.47
N LEU A 42 27.04 -52.66 40.56
CA LEU A 42 26.15 -52.34 41.70
C LEU A 42 26.70 -52.69 43.09
N LYS A 43 27.77 -53.50 43.18
CA LYS A 43 28.42 -53.86 44.44
C LYS A 43 29.15 -52.70 45.10
N ASP A 44 29.63 -51.73 44.32
CA ASP A 44 30.38 -50.56 44.79
C ASP A 44 29.63 -49.26 44.44
N ALA A 45 28.30 -49.34 44.36
CA ALA A 45 27.41 -48.22 44.05
C ALA A 45 27.09 -47.33 45.26
N ASP A 46 27.70 -47.60 46.41
CA ASP A 46 27.63 -46.76 47.62
C ASP A 46 28.58 -45.56 47.56
N ILE A 47 29.43 -45.47 46.53
CA ILE A 47 30.29 -44.31 46.29
C ILE A 47 29.43 -43.08 45.96
N GLU A 48 29.62 -41.99 46.69
CA GLU A 48 28.86 -40.74 46.54
C GLU A 48 29.71 -39.59 45.98
N ALA A 49 29.05 -38.64 45.29
CA ALA A 49 29.70 -37.42 44.85
C ALA A 49 30.18 -36.61 46.06
N GLY A 50 31.47 -36.25 46.05
CA GLY A 50 32.13 -35.53 47.13
C GLY A 50 33.04 -36.41 48.00
N GLU A 51 32.92 -37.73 47.95
CA GLU A 51 33.79 -38.66 48.67
C GLU A 51 35.22 -38.65 48.16
N ILE A 52 36.16 -39.09 49.00
CA ILE A 52 37.57 -39.25 48.64
C ILE A 52 37.88 -40.74 48.61
N VAL A 53 38.24 -41.23 47.43
CA VAL A 53 38.60 -42.63 47.19
C VAL A 53 40.09 -42.74 46.90
N SER A 54 40.70 -43.84 47.32
CA SER A 54 42.10 -44.16 47.00
C SER A 54 42.17 -45.08 45.80
N ILE A 55 42.81 -44.64 44.72
CA ILE A 55 42.94 -45.41 43.48
C ILE A 55 44.36 -45.96 43.37
N THR A 56 44.46 -47.25 43.05
CA THR A 56 45.73 -47.94 42.78
C THR A 56 45.68 -48.51 41.37
N TYR A 57 46.56 -48.01 40.49
CA TYR A 57 46.64 -48.44 39.09
C TYR A 57 48.09 -48.33 38.56
N PRO A 58 49.01 -49.14 39.11
CA PRO A 58 50.45 -48.95 38.97
C PRO A 58 50.97 -49.13 37.54
N ASP A 59 50.38 -50.04 36.77
CA ASP A 59 50.94 -50.48 35.47
C ASP A 59 50.82 -49.43 34.35
N PHE A 60 49.82 -48.55 34.41
CA PHE A 60 49.60 -47.50 33.41
C PHE A 60 49.87 -46.10 33.94
N THR A 61 49.39 -45.80 35.15
CA THR A 61 49.45 -44.44 35.72
C THR A 61 50.54 -44.26 36.77
N GLY A 62 51.11 -45.36 37.29
CA GLY A 62 51.99 -45.35 38.44
C GLY A 62 51.28 -45.00 39.77
N TRP A 63 49.95 -44.93 39.80
CA TRP A 63 49.22 -44.56 41.02
C TRP A 63 49.23 -45.70 42.05
N SER A 64 49.56 -45.36 43.29
CA SER A 64 49.53 -46.26 44.44
C SER A 64 48.79 -45.58 45.59
N ALA A 65 47.59 -46.08 45.93
CA ALA A 65 46.69 -45.49 46.92
C ALA A 65 46.51 -43.97 46.79
N LYS A 66 46.53 -43.46 45.55
CA LYS A 66 46.48 -42.02 45.28
C LYS A 66 45.07 -41.50 45.54
N PRO A 67 44.89 -40.39 46.29
CA PRO A 67 43.57 -39.90 46.64
C PRO A 67 42.91 -39.14 45.48
N PHE A 68 41.64 -39.42 45.26
CA PHE A 68 40.81 -38.80 44.24
C PHE A 68 39.45 -38.42 44.84
N ARG A 69 38.95 -37.23 44.54
CA ARG A 69 37.61 -36.79 44.90
C ARG A 69 36.63 -37.17 43.81
N VAL A 70 35.51 -37.77 44.20
CA VAL A 70 34.40 -38.09 43.31
C VAL A 70 33.67 -36.80 42.93
N LEU A 71 33.63 -36.50 41.64
CA LEU A 71 32.93 -35.34 41.07
C LEU A 71 31.51 -35.69 40.64
N ALA A 72 31.32 -36.89 40.08
CA ALA A 72 30.04 -37.33 39.58
C ALA A 72 29.90 -38.85 39.67
N VAL A 73 28.68 -39.29 39.89
CA VAL A 73 28.25 -40.69 39.90
C VAL A 73 27.07 -40.78 38.93
N GLN A 74 27.22 -41.54 37.85
CA GLN A 74 26.25 -41.58 36.75
C GLN A 74 25.87 -43.02 36.43
N ASP A 75 24.57 -43.32 36.44
CA ASP A 75 24.03 -44.60 35.99
C ASP A 75 23.46 -44.45 34.57
N GLU A 76 23.98 -45.23 33.63
CA GLU A 76 23.53 -45.24 32.23
C GLU A 76 22.35 -46.19 31.99
N GLY A 77 21.86 -46.89 33.03
CA GLY A 77 20.60 -47.64 33.08
C GLY A 77 20.53 -48.91 32.22
N GLN A 78 21.46 -49.12 31.29
CA GLN A 78 21.41 -50.22 30.31
C GLN A 78 22.35 -51.39 30.63
N THR A 79 23.37 -51.18 31.46
CA THR A 79 24.45 -52.16 31.68
C THR A 79 24.56 -52.67 33.12
N GLY A 80 23.87 -52.02 34.07
CA GLY A 80 24.02 -52.30 35.51
C GLY A 80 25.35 -51.83 36.11
N ASN A 81 26.09 -50.99 35.39
CA ASN A 81 27.32 -50.37 35.85
C ASN A 81 27.12 -48.87 36.09
N VAL A 82 27.78 -48.35 37.11
CA VAL A 82 27.79 -46.93 37.48
C VAL A 82 29.14 -46.34 37.08
N THR A 83 29.12 -45.25 36.33
CA THR A 83 30.31 -44.49 35.95
C THR A 83 30.66 -43.50 37.05
N ILE A 84 31.86 -43.63 37.62
CA ILE A 84 32.41 -42.72 38.61
C ILE A 84 33.43 -41.81 37.91
N THR A 85 33.23 -40.49 38.03
CA THR A 85 34.17 -39.48 37.53
C THR A 85 34.88 -38.84 38.70
N CYS A 86 36.21 -38.83 38.68
CA CYS A 86 37.02 -38.29 39.77
C CYS A 86 38.08 -37.30 39.28
N ALA A 87 38.45 -36.39 40.18
CA ALA A 87 39.62 -35.53 40.06
C ALA A 87 40.58 -35.78 41.22
N GLU A 88 41.87 -35.61 40.98
CA GLU A 88 42.89 -35.72 42.02
C GLU A 88 42.55 -34.86 43.24
N TYR A 89 42.70 -35.45 44.43
CA TYR A 89 42.45 -34.75 45.67
C TYR A 89 43.76 -34.19 46.23
N ASP A 90 43.82 -32.86 46.35
CA ASP A 90 44.82 -32.14 47.14
C ASP A 90 44.08 -31.26 48.17
N SER A 91 44.33 -31.52 49.46
CA SER A 91 43.66 -30.80 50.54
C SER A 91 43.97 -29.29 50.55
N ALA A 92 45.11 -28.87 50.01
CA ALA A 92 45.51 -27.47 49.95
C ALA A 92 44.60 -26.62 49.04
N VAL A 93 43.88 -27.25 48.11
CA VAL A 93 42.89 -26.57 47.27
C VAL A 93 41.73 -25.99 48.09
N TYR A 94 41.44 -26.58 49.25
CA TYR A 94 40.31 -26.21 50.11
C TYR A 94 40.73 -25.32 51.30
N SER A 95 41.84 -24.59 51.18
CA SER A 95 42.26 -23.59 52.17
C SER A 95 41.24 -22.45 52.28
N ASP A 96 41.15 -21.80 53.45
CA ASP A 96 40.32 -20.60 53.64
C ASP A 96 41.01 -19.30 53.15
N ASP A 97 42.17 -19.44 52.51
CA ASP A 97 42.94 -18.32 51.97
C ASP A 97 42.20 -17.64 50.80
N GLY A 98 42.26 -16.32 50.76
CA GLY A 98 41.66 -15.52 49.70
C GLY A 98 42.70 -14.70 48.93
N LEU A 99 42.48 -14.55 47.63
CA LEU A 99 43.22 -13.58 46.82
C LEU A 99 42.85 -12.15 47.23
N ASN A 100 43.79 -11.21 47.09
CA ASN A 100 43.47 -9.80 47.24
C ASN A 100 42.57 -9.37 46.05
N VAL A 101 41.39 -8.82 46.36
CA VAL A 101 40.42 -8.39 45.36
C VAL A 101 40.36 -6.89 45.35
N ASP A 102 40.86 -6.29 44.29
CA ASP A 102 40.66 -4.87 44.03
C ASP A 102 39.20 -4.65 43.63
N SER A 103 38.46 -3.95 44.49
CA SER A 103 37.13 -3.47 44.14
C SER A 103 37.29 -2.18 43.33
N PRO A 104 36.65 -2.04 42.16
CA PRO A 104 36.63 -0.76 41.47
C PRO A 104 36.00 0.27 42.41
N VAL A 105 36.71 1.36 42.69
CA VAL A 105 36.11 2.52 43.36
C VAL A 105 35.08 3.06 42.38
N GLN A 106 33.78 2.93 42.70
CA GLN A 106 32.75 3.70 42.00
C GLN A 106 32.90 5.16 42.44
N ASP A 107 33.80 5.87 41.77
CA ASP A 107 34.04 7.29 42.00
C ASP A 107 33.09 8.10 41.10
N SER A 108 31.81 8.10 41.46
CA SER A 108 30.86 9.05 40.92
C SER A 108 29.98 9.52 42.06
N PRO A 109 30.22 10.73 42.62
CA PRO A 109 29.24 11.32 43.53
C PRO A 109 27.87 11.35 42.85
N PRO A 110 26.76 11.22 43.61
CA PRO A 110 25.43 11.36 43.03
C PRO A 110 25.37 12.65 42.23
N VAL A 111 25.00 12.57 40.94
CA VAL A 111 24.77 13.78 40.14
C VAL A 111 23.52 14.42 40.71
N THR A 112 23.67 15.60 41.31
CA THR A 112 22.56 16.36 41.89
C THR A 112 22.20 17.52 40.94
N TYR A 113 20.90 17.80 40.83
CA TYR A 113 20.30 18.82 39.97
C TYR A 113 19.51 19.80 40.83
N ASP A 114 19.97 21.03 40.80
CA ASP A 114 19.42 22.20 41.50
C ASP A 114 18.16 22.79 40.79
N ASP A 115 17.83 22.33 39.59
CA ASP A 115 16.69 22.82 38.81
C ASP A 115 16.06 21.67 38.00
N VAL A 116 14.96 21.97 37.30
CA VAL A 116 14.35 21.07 36.32
C VAL A 116 15.38 20.68 35.26
N TYR A 117 15.45 19.39 34.95
CA TYR A 117 16.40 18.85 33.98
C TYR A 117 15.73 17.86 33.02
N SER A 118 16.46 17.50 31.95
CA SER A 118 15.99 16.56 30.92
C SER A 118 14.61 16.93 30.32
N LEU A 119 14.38 18.22 30.08
CA LEU A 119 13.17 18.67 29.39
C LEU A 119 13.17 18.19 27.93
N ALA A 120 12.15 17.40 27.58
CA ALA A 120 11.90 16.89 26.25
C ALA A 120 10.48 17.24 25.81
N LEU A 121 10.29 17.51 24.52
CA LEU A 121 8.98 17.74 23.92
C LEU A 121 8.66 16.63 22.93
N GLU A 122 7.38 16.27 22.89
CA GLU A 122 6.82 15.29 21.99
C GLU A 122 5.50 15.87 21.44
N ASP A 123 5.28 15.74 20.13
CA ASP A 123 3.98 16.04 19.56
C ASP A 123 3.11 14.80 19.72
N VAL A 124 2.07 14.92 20.54
CA VAL A 124 1.12 13.85 20.82
C VAL A 124 -0.26 14.18 20.23
N GLY A 125 -0.32 15.12 19.28
CA GLY A 125 -1.55 15.55 18.64
C GLY A 125 -2.24 14.42 17.87
N PHE A 126 -3.31 13.86 18.46
CA PHE A 126 -4.34 13.08 17.77
C PHE A 126 -5.63 13.00 18.59
N LEU A 127 -6.80 13.06 17.92
CA LEU A 127 -8.11 12.67 18.45
C LEU A 127 -8.87 11.84 17.39
N ASP A 128 -9.70 10.92 17.88
CA ASP A 128 -10.37 9.84 17.13
C ASP A 128 -11.39 10.29 16.03
N ASP A 129 -11.62 11.59 15.83
CA ASP A 129 -12.71 12.16 15.04
C ASP A 129 -12.29 12.90 13.75
N GLY A 130 -11.01 12.82 13.35
CA GLY A 130 -10.54 13.28 12.04
C GLY A 130 -10.31 14.80 11.90
N LYS A 131 -10.42 15.57 12.98
CA LYS A 131 -9.97 16.97 13.02
C LYS A 131 -8.65 17.06 13.78
N TRP A 132 -7.57 17.31 13.05
CA TRP A 132 -6.25 17.46 13.64
C TRP A 132 -6.19 18.69 14.58
N VAL A 133 -5.74 18.49 15.82
CA VAL A 133 -5.46 19.54 16.81
C VAL A 133 -4.08 19.25 17.41
N PRO A 134 -3.12 20.20 17.37
CA PRO A 134 -1.79 19.96 17.91
C PRO A 134 -1.83 19.92 19.43
N VAL A 135 -1.13 18.94 19.99
CA VAL A 135 -0.92 18.85 21.43
C VAL A 135 0.55 18.53 21.66
N ILE A 136 1.29 19.50 22.20
CA ILE A 136 2.68 19.27 22.60
C ILE A 136 2.70 18.78 24.04
N ARG A 137 3.30 17.60 24.27
CA ARG A 137 3.61 17.09 25.60
C ARG A 137 5.03 17.50 25.97
N ALA A 138 5.16 18.30 27.02
CA ALA A 138 6.43 18.56 27.68
C ALA A 138 6.64 17.54 28.79
N SER A 139 7.83 16.94 28.88
CA SER A 139 8.24 16.00 29.93
C SER A 139 9.60 16.38 30.50
N TRP A 140 9.78 16.27 31.81
CA TRP A 140 10.98 16.72 32.51
C TRP A 140 11.22 15.93 33.80
N GLN A 141 12.37 16.16 34.43
CA GLN A 141 12.68 15.69 35.78
C GLN A 141 12.74 16.87 36.74
N ASN A 142 12.19 16.68 37.94
CA ASN A 142 12.21 17.70 39.00
C ASN A 142 13.59 17.80 39.65
N PRO A 143 13.95 18.94 40.28
CA PRO A 143 15.19 19.08 41.02
C PRO A 143 15.39 17.93 42.02
N SER A 144 16.61 17.41 42.13
CA SER A 144 16.93 16.37 43.12
C SER A 144 17.32 16.95 44.48
N ASP A 145 17.71 18.23 44.51
CA ASP A 145 18.34 18.86 45.66
C ASP A 145 17.30 19.36 46.68
N TYR A 146 16.06 19.55 46.23
CA TYR A 146 14.93 19.99 47.03
C TYR A 146 13.60 19.61 46.37
N THR A 147 12.52 19.74 47.12
CA THR A 147 11.15 19.61 46.59
C THR A 147 10.60 20.99 46.24
N PRO A 148 10.30 21.29 44.95
CA PRO A 148 9.75 22.59 44.56
C PRO A 148 8.33 22.80 45.10
N THR A 149 7.96 24.06 45.37
CA THR A 149 6.62 24.43 45.87
C THR A 149 5.61 24.64 44.74
N ALA A 150 6.10 24.98 43.55
CA ALA A 150 5.31 25.05 42.34
C ALA A 150 6.17 24.74 41.10
N LEU A 151 5.52 24.29 40.03
CA LEU A 151 6.06 24.09 38.69
C LEU A 151 5.29 25.00 37.72
N ASN A 152 6.00 25.69 36.84
CA ASN A 152 5.39 26.45 35.76
C ASN A 152 5.82 25.88 34.41
N VAL A 153 4.86 25.80 33.48
CA VAL A 153 5.10 25.48 32.08
C VAL A 153 4.59 26.66 31.26
N ARG A 154 5.49 27.23 30.47
CA ARG A 154 5.22 28.38 29.61
C ARG A 154 5.62 28.06 28.18
N TRP A 155 5.02 28.76 27.23
CA TRP A 155 5.33 28.60 25.82
C TRP A 155 5.25 29.94 25.08
N ARG A 156 5.92 30.01 23.94
CA ARG A 156 5.82 31.12 22.98
C ARG A 156 6.19 30.62 21.59
N TYR A 157 5.78 31.32 20.55
CA TYR A 157 6.33 31.05 19.22
C TYR A 157 7.74 31.63 19.09
N GLU A 158 8.55 31.02 18.23
CA GLU A 158 9.89 31.51 17.93
C GLU A 158 9.82 32.98 17.43
N GLY A 159 10.60 33.85 18.05
CA GLY A 159 10.61 35.29 17.76
C GLY A 159 9.67 36.15 18.62
N GLU A 160 8.76 35.54 19.40
CA GLU A 160 7.96 36.26 20.40
C GLU A 160 8.78 36.56 21.66
N THR A 161 8.50 37.70 22.32
CA THR A 161 9.17 38.07 23.57
C THR A 161 8.43 37.57 24.80
N ASP A 162 7.10 37.52 24.73
CA ASP A 162 6.24 37.26 25.88
C ASP A 162 5.91 35.77 26.00
N TRP A 163 6.01 35.26 27.23
CA TRP A 163 5.71 33.87 27.54
C TRP A 163 4.24 33.70 27.94
N ASN A 164 3.54 32.78 27.26
CA ASN A 164 2.20 32.37 27.61
C ASN A 164 2.26 31.28 28.69
N LEU A 165 1.52 31.46 29.80
CA LEU A 165 1.42 30.45 30.85
C LEU A 165 0.47 29.34 30.44
N SER A 166 0.98 28.12 30.30
CA SER A 166 0.15 26.92 30.04
C SER A 166 -0.28 26.25 31.34
N LEU A 167 0.64 26.13 32.30
CA LEU A 167 0.37 25.45 33.56
C LEU A 167 1.13 26.09 34.72
N ASN A 168 0.45 26.25 35.85
CA ASN A 168 1.05 26.46 37.16
C ASN A 168 0.49 25.38 38.09
N SER A 169 1.36 24.57 38.70
CA SER A 169 0.95 23.45 39.55
C SER A 169 1.75 23.39 40.84
N THR A 170 1.06 23.19 41.96
CA THR A 170 1.68 22.90 43.27
C THR A 170 1.93 21.40 43.48
N ARG A 171 1.51 20.55 42.54
CA ARG A 171 1.76 19.11 42.58
C ARG A 171 3.08 18.81 41.87
N LEU A 172 3.82 17.83 42.39
CA LEU A 172 5.03 17.31 41.74
C LEU A 172 4.64 16.48 40.51
N ILE A 173 4.55 17.16 39.38
CA ILE A 173 4.34 16.57 38.07
C ILE A 173 5.67 16.56 37.31
N THR A 174 5.75 15.70 36.30
CA THR A 174 6.92 15.56 35.42
C THR A 174 6.52 15.68 33.95
N GLN A 175 5.27 16.06 33.68
CA GLN A 175 4.77 16.29 32.34
C GLN A 175 3.57 17.25 32.32
N ALA A 176 3.39 17.95 31.20
CA ALA A 176 2.24 18.80 30.91
C ALA A 176 1.89 18.77 29.43
N ARG A 177 0.62 19.03 29.09
CA ARG A 177 0.14 19.20 27.72
C ARG A 177 -0.09 20.67 27.41
N ILE A 178 0.35 21.10 26.24
CA ILE A 178 0.18 22.44 25.70
C ILE A 178 -0.70 22.29 24.46
N GLU A 179 -1.88 22.89 24.51
CA GLU A 179 -2.95 22.75 23.51
C GLU A 179 -3.21 24.09 22.81
N GLY A 180 -3.90 24.06 21.68
CA GLY A 180 -4.31 25.29 20.96
C GLY A 180 -3.17 25.99 20.22
N LEU A 181 -2.09 25.26 19.91
CA LEU A 181 -0.97 25.75 19.13
C LEU A 181 -1.31 25.77 17.62
N LYS A 182 -0.54 26.53 16.84
CA LYS A 182 -0.65 26.59 15.37
C LYS A 182 0.34 25.58 14.78
N SER A 183 -0.11 24.70 13.89
CA SER A 183 0.78 23.80 13.14
C SER A 183 1.73 24.58 12.23
N GLY A 184 2.91 24.02 12.01
CA GLY A 184 3.94 24.57 11.14
C GLY A 184 4.82 25.63 11.79
N GLU A 185 4.42 26.17 12.94
CA GLU A 185 5.20 27.14 13.71
C GLU A 185 6.16 26.44 14.69
N THR A 186 7.34 27.02 14.93
CA THR A 186 8.24 26.58 16.00
C THR A 186 7.72 27.11 17.34
N VAL A 187 7.43 26.23 18.28
CA VAL A 187 7.12 26.58 19.67
C VAL A 187 8.35 26.38 20.54
N GLU A 188 8.62 27.37 21.39
CA GLU A 188 9.59 27.29 22.46
C GLU A 188 8.85 27.07 23.78
N VAL A 189 9.26 26.07 24.56
CA VAL A 189 8.64 25.70 25.83
C VAL A 189 9.66 25.86 26.96
N TRP A 190 9.27 26.57 28.00
CA TRP A 190 10.06 26.82 29.20
C TRP A 190 9.39 26.21 30.41
N VAL A 191 10.11 25.33 31.11
CA VAL A 191 9.69 24.73 32.36
C VAL A 191 10.61 25.19 33.48
N ASN A 192 10.05 25.80 34.51
CA ASN A 192 10.79 26.18 35.71
C ASN A 192 10.00 25.83 36.97
N CYS A 193 10.63 25.98 38.13
CA CYS A 193 10.01 25.69 39.41
C CYS A 193 10.19 26.83 40.41
N VAL A 194 9.49 26.77 41.54
CA VAL A 194 9.63 27.73 42.65
C VAL A 194 10.33 27.03 43.81
N ARG A 195 11.40 27.65 44.32
CA ARG A 195 12.15 27.08 45.44
C ARG A 195 11.41 27.26 46.77
N PRO A 196 11.48 26.28 47.68
CA PRO A 196 10.85 26.39 48.99
C PRO A 196 11.53 27.40 49.93
N ASP A 197 12.84 27.62 49.78
CA ASP A 197 13.65 28.44 50.68
C ASP A 197 13.50 29.95 50.41
N THR A 198 13.42 30.33 49.14
CA THR A 198 13.41 31.73 48.67
C THR A 198 12.06 32.15 48.12
N GLY A 199 11.18 31.21 47.77
CA GLY A 199 9.93 31.50 47.06
C GLY A 199 10.13 32.07 45.65
N LYS A 200 11.36 32.03 45.12
CA LYS A 200 11.69 32.56 43.80
C LYS A 200 11.61 31.46 42.73
N GLU A 201 11.21 31.88 41.54
CA GLU A 201 11.29 31.06 40.34
C GLU A 201 12.74 30.78 39.95
N THR A 202 13.02 29.55 39.53
CA THR A 202 14.31 29.14 38.99
C THR A 202 14.48 29.59 37.54
N THR A 203 15.72 29.50 37.04
CA THR A 203 16.02 29.76 35.62
C THR A 203 15.29 28.77 34.71
N GLY A 204 15.10 27.53 35.16
CA GLY A 204 14.40 26.48 34.44
C GLY A 204 15.15 25.95 33.24
N LYS A 205 14.44 25.16 32.43
CA LYS A 205 14.94 24.61 31.18
C LYS A 205 14.03 25.01 30.03
N THR A 206 14.65 25.34 28.90
CA THR A 206 13.96 25.68 27.66
C THR A 206 14.35 24.72 26.56
N THR A 207 13.39 24.39 25.70
CA THR A 207 13.57 23.57 24.50
C THR A 207 12.52 23.98 23.47
N SER A 208 12.75 23.68 22.20
CA SER A 208 11.83 24.04 21.12
C SER A 208 11.54 22.86 20.20
N MET A 209 10.40 22.93 19.51
CA MET A 209 10.04 21.99 18.45
C MET A 209 9.06 22.63 17.46
N VAL A 210 8.96 22.08 16.26
CA VAL A 210 7.93 22.48 15.30
C VAL A 210 6.63 21.78 15.67
N VAL A 211 5.55 22.56 15.78
CA VAL A 211 4.21 22.07 16.12
C VAL A 211 3.61 21.36 14.90
N GLY A 212 3.07 20.16 15.10
CA GLY A 212 2.26 19.45 14.13
C GLY A 212 2.96 18.92 12.91
N LYS A 213 4.27 18.73 13.00
CA LYS A 213 4.99 17.99 11.98
C LYS A 213 4.87 16.50 12.29
N ASP A 214 3.81 15.88 11.82
CA ASP A 214 3.91 14.45 11.51
C ASP A 214 5.08 14.29 10.53
N VAL A 215 5.93 13.30 10.79
CA VAL A 215 7.09 12.96 9.97
C VAL A 215 6.94 11.58 9.34
N THR A 216 5.83 10.89 9.63
CA THR A 216 5.52 9.56 9.13
C THR A 216 4.78 9.71 7.81
N PRO A 217 5.36 9.28 6.68
CA PRO A 217 4.65 9.33 5.42
C PRO A 217 3.47 8.35 5.39
N PRO A 218 2.43 8.62 4.59
CA PRO A 218 1.35 7.67 4.40
C PRO A 218 1.87 6.38 3.75
N GLY A 219 1.15 5.29 3.96
CA GLY A 219 1.44 4.00 3.37
C GLY A 219 1.44 4.00 1.83
N VAL A 220 1.86 2.87 1.26
CA VAL A 220 1.90 2.69 -0.19
C VAL A 220 0.48 2.61 -0.77
N CYS A 221 0.23 3.33 -1.87
CA CYS A 221 -0.96 3.12 -2.69
C CYS A 221 -0.86 1.77 -3.41
N THR A 222 -1.91 0.96 -3.41
CA THR A 222 -1.86 -0.41 -3.97
C THR A 222 -2.88 -0.59 -5.09
N GLY A 223 -2.72 -1.66 -5.89
CA GLY A 223 -3.72 -2.04 -6.90
C GLY A 223 -3.93 -1.01 -8.01
N LEU A 224 -2.92 -0.21 -8.35
CA LEU A 224 -3.01 0.72 -9.49
C LEU A 224 -3.31 -0.09 -10.77
N ALA A 225 -4.42 0.23 -11.41
CA ALA A 225 -4.85 -0.32 -12.69
C ALA A 225 -5.06 0.81 -13.70
N ALA A 226 -4.78 0.54 -14.97
CA ALA A 226 -4.97 1.46 -16.08
C ALA A 226 -5.79 0.77 -17.18
N THR A 227 -7.04 1.20 -17.36
CA THR A 227 -7.99 0.60 -18.30
C THR A 227 -8.27 1.58 -19.45
N GLY A 228 -8.12 1.13 -20.68
CA GLY A 228 -8.47 1.91 -21.87
C GLY A 228 -9.96 2.18 -21.95
N TRP A 229 -10.34 3.39 -22.37
CA TRP A 229 -11.73 3.77 -22.60
C TRP A 229 -11.82 4.96 -23.55
N PHE A 230 -12.55 4.88 -24.67
CA PHE A 230 -12.89 6.01 -25.56
C PHE A 230 -11.93 7.23 -25.53
N GLY A 231 -10.72 7.07 -26.10
CA GLY A 231 -9.69 8.14 -26.17
C GLY A 231 -9.08 8.56 -24.81
N SER A 232 -9.37 7.82 -23.76
CA SER A 232 -9.00 8.03 -22.37
C SER A 232 -8.41 6.76 -21.75
N ILE A 233 -7.78 6.94 -20.59
CA ILE A 233 -7.34 5.87 -19.71
C ILE A 233 -7.95 6.14 -18.34
N ILE A 234 -8.73 5.19 -17.84
CA ILE A 234 -9.31 5.21 -16.50
C ILE A 234 -8.30 4.56 -15.56
N LEU A 235 -7.91 5.31 -14.54
CA LEU A 235 -6.95 4.88 -13.53
C LEU A 235 -7.68 4.69 -12.21
N GLU A 236 -7.45 3.55 -11.57
CA GLU A 236 -8.02 3.22 -10.28
C GLU A 236 -6.94 2.63 -9.39
N TRP A 237 -7.00 2.91 -8.08
CA TRP A 237 -6.07 2.37 -7.10
C TRP A 237 -6.76 2.25 -5.74
N THR A 238 -6.05 1.71 -4.75
CA THR A 238 -6.47 1.67 -3.36
C THR A 238 -5.58 2.61 -2.54
N ASN A 239 -6.23 3.57 -1.88
CA ASN A 239 -5.55 4.50 -0.97
C ASN A 239 -5.01 3.75 0.26
N PRO A 240 -3.90 4.22 0.85
CA PRO A 240 -3.43 3.70 2.12
C PRO A 240 -4.43 4.00 3.24
N ALA A 241 -4.39 3.21 4.32
CA ALA A 241 -5.37 3.27 5.42
C ALA A 241 -5.13 4.42 6.40
N ASP A 242 -4.06 5.20 6.18
CA ASP A 242 -3.69 6.36 6.99
C ASP A 242 -4.82 7.39 7.03
N LYS A 243 -5.28 7.71 8.24
CA LYS A 243 -6.46 8.57 8.47
C LYS A 243 -6.22 10.03 8.03
N ASP A 244 -4.97 10.43 7.93
CA ASP A 244 -4.48 11.75 7.59
C ASP A 244 -3.97 11.86 6.15
N LEU A 245 -4.21 10.85 5.31
CA LEU A 245 -4.01 10.96 3.86
C LEU A 245 -4.80 12.16 3.31
N ASN A 246 -4.11 13.07 2.65
CA ASN A 246 -4.72 14.29 2.08
C ASN A 246 -5.08 14.09 0.61
N TYR A 247 -4.12 13.65 -0.19
CA TYR A 247 -4.31 13.36 -1.62
C TYR A 247 -3.27 12.35 -2.14
N VAL A 248 -3.51 11.83 -3.33
CA VAL A 248 -2.58 10.99 -4.09
C VAL A 248 -2.04 11.79 -5.28
N GLU A 249 -0.72 11.84 -5.42
CA GLU A 249 -0.09 12.36 -6.63
C GLU A 249 -0.14 11.31 -7.73
N LEU A 250 -0.61 11.70 -8.92
CA LEU A 250 -0.61 10.87 -10.11
C LEU A 250 0.44 11.37 -11.10
N TRP A 251 1.29 10.45 -11.54
CA TRP A 251 2.42 10.72 -12.43
C TRP A 251 2.31 9.89 -13.71
N GLU A 252 2.69 10.48 -14.84
CA GLU A 252 2.57 9.90 -16.19
C GLU A 252 3.90 9.99 -16.95
N ASN A 253 4.21 8.97 -17.77
CA ASN A 253 5.28 9.02 -18.76
C ASN A 253 4.93 8.21 -20.02
N ALA A 254 5.57 8.50 -21.15
CA ALA A 254 5.46 7.72 -22.38
C ALA A 254 6.36 6.46 -22.39
N VAL A 255 7.39 6.44 -21.53
CA VAL A 255 8.30 5.31 -21.33
C VAL A 255 8.18 4.80 -19.89
N ASP A 256 8.53 3.54 -19.66
CA ASP A 256 8.55 2.94 -18.32
C ASP A 256 9.78 3.42 -17.52
N ASP A 257 9.79 4.72 -17.20
CA ASP A 257 10.82 5.37 -16.38
C ASP A 257 10.17 6.39 -15.45
N ARG A 258 10.13 6.03 -14.16
CA ARG A 258 9.57 6.86 -13.09
C ARG A 258 10.36 8.15 -12.88
N PHE A 259 11.66 8.17 -13.15
CA PHE A 259 12.51 9.34 -12.87
C PHE A 259 12.28 10.50 -13.85
N SER A 260 11.79 10.19 -15.06
CA SER A 260 11.39 11.20 -16.06
C SER A 260 9.88 11.41 -16.15
N ALA A 261 9.10 10.77 -15.27
CA ALA A 261 7.66 10.96 -15.21
C ALA A 261 7.30 12.39 -14.75
N VAL A 262 6.13 12.87 -15.17
CA VAL A 262 5.60 14.18 -14.81
C VAL A 262 4.34 14.05 -13.98
N LYS A 263 4.19 14.88 -12.94
CA LYS A 263 2.96 14.95 -12.14
C LYS A 263 1.84 15.55 -13.00
N ILE A 264 0.73 14.82 -13.14
CA ILE A 264 -0.42 15.25 -13.94
C ILE A 264 -1.63 15.63 -13.09
N ALA A 265 -1.75 15.11 -11.85
CA ALA A 265 -2.86 15.42 -10.97
C ALA A 265 -2.54 15.19 -9.48
N GLU A 266 -3.32 15.86 -8.63
CA GLU A 266 -3.46 15.59 -7.20
C GLU A 266 -4.92 15.19 -6.95
N VAL A 267 -5.13 13.97 -6.46
CA VAL A 267 -6.44 13.33 -6.42
C VAL A 267 -6.81 12.98 -4.98
N LYS A 268 -7.92 13.52 -4.48
CA LYS A 268 -8.44 13.18 -3.14
C LYS A 268 -9.16 11.82 -3.08
N GLY A 269 -9.62 11.33 -4.23
CA GLY A 269 -10.26 10.03 -4.38
C GLY A 269 -9.26 8.91 -4.69
N ALA A 270 -9.79 7.82 -5.24
CA ALA A 270 -9.06 6.60 -5.58
C ALA A 270 -9.09 6.27 -7.09
N GLY A 271 -9.43 7.27 -7.92
CA GLY A 271 -9.48 7.11 -9.36
C GLY A 271 -9.40 8.43 -10.12
N PHE A 272 -8.97 8.35 -11.37
CA PHE A 272 -8.76 9.50 -12.26
C PHE A 272 -8.92 9.10 -13.73
N THR A 273 -9.60 9.92 -14.53
CA THR A 273 -9.74 9.70 -15.97
C THR A 273 -8.82 10.62 -16.75
N ARG A 274 -7.95 10.04 -17.57
CA ARG A 274 -6.93 10.75 -18.35
C ARG A 274 -7.25 10.70 -19.84
N TYR A 275 -7.71 11.82 -20.41
CA TYR A 275 -7.93 11.94 -21.86
C TYR A 275 -6.62 12.24 -22.62
N LEU A 276 -6.34 11.47 -23.67
CA LEU A 276 -5.14 11.58 -24.50
C LEU A 276 -5.43 11.56 -26.01
N GLY A 277 -6.68 11.28 -26.41
CA GLY A 277 -7.02 10.88 -27.78
C GLY A 277 -6.75 9.40 -28.01
N SER A 278 -7.07 8.88 -29.20
CA SER A 278 -6.96 7.44 -29.49
C SER A 278 -5.51 6.96 -29.64
N PHE A 279 -5.27 5.70 -29.29
CA PHE A 279 -4.01 4.97 -29.47
C PHE A 279 -2.79 5.57 -28.76
N GLN A 280 -3.00 6.16 -27.58
CA GLN A 280 -1.93 6.68 -26.76
C GLN A 280 -1.61 5.69 -25.63
N GLY A 281 -0.38 5.20 -25.62
CA GLY A 281 0.18 4.41 -24.52
C GLY A 281 0.87 5.30 -23.49
N ARG A 282 0.62 5.07 -22.20
CA ARG A 282 1.29 5.75 -21.09
C ARG A 282 1.53 4.80 -19.92
N TYR A 283 2.57 5.09 -19.16
CA TYR A 283 2.91 4.45 -17.89
C TYR A 283 2.56 5.39 -16.74
N TYR A 284 1.98 4.81 -15.69
CA TYR A 284 1.48 5.55 -14.54
C TYR A 284 2.09 5.08 -13.23
N TRP A 285 2.29 6.06 -12.32
CA TRP A 285 2.68 5.84 -10.93
C TRP A 285 1.85 6.71 -10.01
N VAL A 286 1.61 6.21 -8.80
CA VAL A 286 0.91 6.94 -7.75
C VAL A 286 1.67 6.87 -6.43
N ARG A 287 1.53 7.91 -5.61
CA ARG A 287 2.01 7.95 -4.22
C ARG A 287 1.15 8.88 -3.37
N GLY A 288 0.97 8.55 -2.10
CA GLY A 288 0.18 9.34 -1.16
C GLY A 288 0.96 10.53 -0.60
N VAL A 289 0.22 11.59 -0.25
CA VAL A 289 0.71 12.73 0.53
C VAL A 289 -0.28 13.00 1.66
N ASP A 290 0.21 13.12 2.89
CA ASP A 290 -0.63 13.40 4.06
C ASP A 290 -0.92 14.90 4.25
N LEU A 291 -1.69 15.23 5.30
CA LEU A 291 -2.04 16.61 5.65
C LEU A 291 -0.84 17.43 6.17
N SER A 292 0.21 16.78 6.66
CA SER A 292 1.46 17.40 7.12
C SER A 292 2.49 17.60 5.99
N GLY A 293 2.21 17.07 4.79
CA GLY A 293 3.03 17.18 3.60
C GLY A 293 4.10 16.10 3.46
N ASN A 294 4.06 15.01 4.24
CA ASN A 294 4.98 13.90 4.01
C ASN A 294 4.55 13.11 2.77
N ILE A 295 5.55 12.71 1.99
CA ILE A 295 5.36 12.04 0.72
C ILE A 295 5.65 10.56 0.90
N GLY A 296 4.64 9.73 0.67
CA GLY A 296 4.71 8.28 0.77
C GLY A 296 5.52 7.63 -0.36
N PRO A 297 5.76 6.31 -0.24
CA PRO A 297 6.43 5.55 -1.27
C PRO A 297 5.57 5.44 -2.54
N TRP A 298 6.23 5.21 -3.66
CA TRP A 298 5.58 4.87 -4.92
C TRP A 298 4.89 3.51 -4.85
N ASN A 299 3.79 3.35 -5.61
CA ASN A 299 3.09 2.08 -5.73
C ASN A 299 3.98 0.92 -6.24
N ALA A 300 4.94 1.22 -7.13
CA ALA A 300 5.91 0.28 -7.68
C ALA A 300 7.10 0.99 -8.34
N ASP A 301 8.14 0.24 -8.69
CA ASP A 301 9.24 0.73 -9.54
C ASP A 301 8.85 0.77 -11.02
N ALA A 302 8.30 -0.32 -11.55
CA ALA A 302 7.72 -0.36 -12.89
C ALA A 302 6.36 0.36 -12.93
N GLY A 303 6.12 1.11 -14.00
CA GLY A 303 4.86 1.81 -14.23
C GLY A 303 3.75 0.86 -14.69
N VAL A 304 2.51 1.25 -14.40
CA VAL A 304 1.34 0.53 -14.91
C VAL A 304 1.00 1.08 -16.29
N TYR A 305 1.08 0.22 -17.30
CA TYR A 305 0.79 0.59 -18.69
C TYR A 305 -0.72 0.64 -18.93
N GLY A 306 -1.17 1.73 -19.55
CA GLY A 306 -2.51 1.86 -20.13
C GLY A 306 -2.42 2.29 -21.59
N ASN A 307 -3.41 1.89 -22.38
CA ASN A 307 -3.57 2.31 -23.77
C ASN A 307 -4.98 2.89 -23.95
N SER A 308 -5.11 4.04 -24.60
CA SER A 308 -6.42 4.56 -24.97
C SER A 308 -6.95 3.88 -26.23
N ASP A 309 -8.13 3.28 -26.14
CA ASP A 309 -8.74 2.54 -27.25
C ASP A 309 -9.23 3.45 -28.39
N GLN A 310 -9.41 2.84 -29.56
CA GLN A 310 -10.03 3.48 -30.73
C GLN A 310 -11.55 3.49 -30.58
N GLU A 311 -12.18 4.59 -31.00
CA GLU A 311 -13.59 4.56 -31.41
C GLU A 311 -13.72 3.63 -32.63
N THR A 312 -14.44 2.52 -32.51
CA THR A 312 -15.02 1.90 -33.70
C THR A 312 -16.38 2.53 -33.96
N HIS A 313 -16.78 2.60 -35.24
CA HIS A 313 -18.13 3.01 -35.61
C HIS A 313 -19.19 2.17 -34.89
N GLN A 314 -18.88 0.91 -34.57
CA GLN A 314 -19.77 0.00 -33.87
C GLN A 314 -19.96 0.41 -32.40
N ASP A 315 -18.89 0.84 -31.71
CA ASP A 315 -18.99 1.25 -30.30
C ASP A 315 -19.90 2.48 -30.13
N PHE A 316 -19.84 3.43 -31.07
CA PHE A 316 -20.74 4.58 -31.08
C PHE A 316 -22.20 4.18 -31.34
N VAL A 317 -22.42 3.23 -32.25
CA VAL A 317 -23.76 2.70 -32.58
C VAL A 317 -24.36 1.96 -31.38
N ASP A 318 -23.57 1.15 -30.69
CA ASP A 318 -24.00 0.37 -29.52
C ASP A 318 -24.38 1.29 -28.35
N LEU A 319 -23.59 2.34 -28.08
CA LEU A 319 -23.89 3.32 -27.03
C LEU A 319 -25.20 4.10 -27.31
N LEU A 320 -25.42 4.47 -28.57
CA LEU A 320 -26.62 5.19 -29.01
C LEU A 320 -27.88 4.33 -28.91
N LEU A 321 -27.73 3.02 -29.08
CA LEU A 321 -28.80 2.03 -28.91
C LEU A 321 -29.10 1.74 -27.44
N GLU A 322 -28.08 1.75 -26.58
CA GLU A 322 -28.24 1.55 -25.13
C GLU A 322 -28.96 2.74 -24.46
N GLU A 323 -28.63 3.98 -24.83
CA GLU A 323 -29.30 5.17 -24.29
C GLU A 323 -30.70 5.43 -24.86
N ASN A 324 -31.06 4.85 -26.01
CA ASN A 324 -32.31 5.17 -26.70
C ASN A 324 -33.08 3.90 -27.15
N PRO A 325 -33.93 3.33 -26.28
CA PRO A 325 -34.65 2.08 -26.59
C PRO A 325 -35.60 2.19 -27.79
N TYR A 326 -36.04 3.41 -28.14
CA TYR A 326 -36.89 3.64 -29.31
C TYR A 326 -36.14 3.50 -30.65
N LEU A 327 -34.81 3.63 -30.63
CA LEU A 327 -33.99 3.46 -31.82
C LEU A 327 -33.94 1.98 -32.25
N HIS A 328 -34.03 1.05 -31.28
CA HIS A 328 -34.08 -0.38 -31.55
C HIS A 328 -35.35 -0.76 -32.31
N GLU A 329 -36.51 -0.26 -31.85
CA GLU A 329 -37.81 -0.48 -32.50
C GLU A 329 -37.84 0.10 -33.92
N ALA A 330 -37.26 1.28 -34.15
CA ALA A 330 -37.18 1.89 -35.47
C ALA A 330 -36.24 1.15 -36.43
N ILE A 331 -35.12 0.61 -35.94
CA ILE A 331 -34.19 -0.18 -36.75
C ILE A 331 -34.80 -1.55 -37.09
N ASP A 332 -35.51 -2.17 -36.16
CA ASP A 332 -36.25 -3.41 -36.40
C ASP A 332 -37.35 -3.20 -37.45
N ASP A 333 -38.11 -2.10 -37.36
CA ASP A 333 -39.14 -1.74 -38.36
C ASP A 333 -38.53 -1.50 -39.75
N LEU A 334 -37.39 -0.81 -39.84
CA LEU A 334 -36.66 -0.57 -41.09
C LEU A 334 -36.07 -1.84 -41.72
N ASN A 335 -35.61 -2.78 -40.89
CA ASN A 335 -35.08 -4.06 -41.36
C ASN A 335 -36.17 -5.11 -41.60
N THR A 336 -37.41 -4.83 -41.19
CA THR A 336 -38.55 -5.68 -41.49
C THR A 336 -38.80 -5.63 -42.99
N ARG A 337 -38.75 -6.80 -43.63
CA ARG A 337 -38.98 -6.89 -45.07
C ARG A 337 -40.40 -6.40 -45.36
N ILE A 338 -40.51 -5.34 -46.17
CA ILE A 338 -41.79 -4.94 -46.75
C ILE A 338 -42.24 -6.09 -47.65
N ASP A 339 -43.31 -6.78 -47.26
CA ASP A 339 -43.91 -7.78 -48.11
C ASP A 339 -44.32 -7.11 -49.43
N PRO A 340 -43.98 -7.72 -50.58
CA PRO A 340 -44.50 -7.23 -51.84
C PRO A 340 -46.01 -7.19 -51.74
N ILE A 341 -46.61 -6.06 -52.14
CA ILE A 341 -48.07 -5.97 -52.28
C ILE A 341 -48.45 -7.06 -53.29
N GLU A 342 -49.09 -8.12 -52.82
CA GLU A 342 -49.86 -9.02 -53.67
C GLU A 342 -51.02 -8.21 -54.22
N THR A 343 -50.73 -7.41 -55.25
CA THR A 343 -51.77 -6.99 -56.17
C THR A 343 -52.29 -8.28 -56.76
N ASN A 344 -53.50 -8.63 -56.36
CA ASN A 344 -54.27 -9.71 -56.95
C ASN A 344 -54.57 -9.30 -58.39
N LEU A 345 -53.56 -9.40 -59.26
CA LEU A 345 -53.64 -9.15 -60.70
C LEU A 345 -54.63 -10.12 -61.37
N ASP A 346 -55.01 -11.19 -60.66
CA ASP A 346 -56.07 -12.11 -61.06
C ASP A 346 -57.46 -11.44 -61.07
N ASN A 347 -57.68 -10.36 -60.30
CA ASN A 347 -58.95 -9.60 -60.35
C ASN A 347 -59.05 -8.62 -61.53
N PHE A 348 -58.01 -8.48 -62.35
CA PHE A 348 -58.05 -7.69 -63.60
C PHE A 348 -58.12 -8.57 -64.86
N LEU A 349 -58.01 -9.89 -64.74
CA LEU A 349 -58.01 -10.82 -65.87
C LEU A 349 -59.36 -11.52 -66.11
N ASP A 350 -60.37 -11.28 -65.27
CA ASP A 350 -61.73 -11.82 -65.44
C ASP A 350 -62.79 -10.73 -65.70
N VAL A 351 -62.39 -9.65 -66.39
CA VAL A 351 -63.35 -8.85 -67.13
C VAL A 351 -63.55 -9.51 -68.48
N THR A 352 -64.56 -10.39 -68.58
CA THR A 352 -65.16 -10.69 -69.86
C THR A 352 -65.57 -9.37 -70.50
N LEU A 353 -64.87 -8.96 -71.58
CA LEU A 353 -65.31 -7.86 -72.41
C LEU A 353 -66.75 -8.16 -72.84
N PRO A 354 -67.75 -7.34 -72.49
CA PRO A 354 -69.07 -7.52 -73.07
C PRO A 354 -68.93 -7.39 -74.57
N GLU A 355 -69.40 -8.42 -75.27
CA GLU A 355 -69.64 -8.42 -76.70
C GLU A 355 -70.23 -7.05 -77.09
N ILE A 356 -69.58 -6.32 -78.01
CA ILE A 356 -70.09 -5.06 -78.53
C ILE A 356 -71.35 -5.38 -79.32
N VAL A 357 -72.48 -5.46 -78.62
CA VAL A 357 -73.81 -5.47 -79.21
C VAL A 357 -74.06 -4.06 -79.71
N ASN A 358 -74.01 -3.92 -81.04
CA ASN A 358 -74.56 -2.82 -81.84
C ASN A 358 -75.10 -1.62 -81.04
N VAL A 359 -74.22 -0.67 -80.72
CA VAL A 359 -74.67 0.65 -80.26
C VAL A 359 -75.14 1.41 -81.50
N THR A 360 -76.44 1.37 -81.77
CA THR A 360 -77.08 2.31 -82.69
C THR A 360 -77.13 3.69 -82.02
N LEU A 361 -76.30 4.62 -82.48
CA LEU A 361 -76.41 6.04 -82.17
C LEU A 361 -77.46 6.67 -83.10
N PRO A 362 -78.65 7.08 -82.60
CA PRO A 362 -79.63 7.74 -83.44
C PRO A 362 -79.13 9.16 -83.77
N GLY A 363 -79.02 9.50 -85.06
CA GLY A 363 -78.79 10.88 -85.50
C GLY A 363 -77.50 11.16 -86.29
N LEU A 364 -76.70 10.16 -86.63
CA LEU A 364 -75.61 10.31 -87.63
C LEU A 364 -75.97 9.78 -89.03
N THR A 365 -77.05 9.01 -89.16
CA THR A 365 -77.50 8.42 -90.44
C THR A 365 -77.97 9.46 -91.46
N ASP A 366 -78.37 10.67 -91.01
CA ASP A 366 -78.82 11.76 -91.88
C ASP A 366 -77.70 12.72 -92.32
N ARG A 367 -76.44 12.48 -91.90
CA ARG A 367 -75.33 13.42 -92.13
C ARG A 367 -74.11 12.84 -92.85
N LEU A 368 -74.20 11.61 -93.36
CA LEU A 368 -73.29 11.08 -94.37
C LEU A 368 -74.05 10.96 -95.68
N GLU A 369 -74.00 12.03 -96.48
CA GLU A 369 -74.29 11.94 -97.92
C GLU A 369 -73.35 10.89 -98.52
N THR A 370 -73.89 9.73 -98.84
CA THR A 370 -73.27 8.79 -99.77
C THR A 370 -73.14 9.50 -101.12
N VAL A 371 -71.94 9.97 -101.42
CA VAL A 371 -71.57 10.42 -102.76
C VAL A 371 -71.53 9.18 -103.65
N GLU A 372 -72.64 8.88 -104.32
CA GLU A 372 -72.66 7.92 -105.43
C GLU A 372 -71.86 8.51 -106.60
N VAL A 373 -70.61 8.06 -106.73
CA VAL A 373 -69.81 8.35 -107.93
C VAL A 373 -70.18 7.33 -109.01
N ASP A 374 -70.87 7.79 -110.06
CA ASP A 374 -71.17 7.02 -111.28
C ASP A 374 -69.88 6.77 -112.10
N LEU A 375 -69.00 5.92 -111.57
CA LEU A 375 -67.81 5.44 -112.29
C LEU A 375 -68.18 4.77 -113.63
N PRO A 376 -69.23 3.93 -113.74
CA PRO A 376 -69.59 3.30 -115.01
C PRO A 376 -69.94 4.31 -116.10
N GLY A 377 -70.78 5.31 -115.81
CA GLY A 377 -71.13 6.34 -116.79
C GLY A 377 -69.99 7.30 -117.09
N ALA A 378 -69.09 7.56 -116.12
CA ALA A 378 -67.87 8.33 -116.37
C ALA A 378 -66.91 7.61 -117.34
N VAL A 379 -66.76 6.28 -117.21
CA VAL A 379 -65.97 5.45 -118.13
C VAL A 379 -66.61 5.40 -119.52
N GLN A 380 -67.95 5.32 -119.61
CA GLN A 380 -68.66 5.30 -120.88
C GLN A 380 -68.49 6.63 -121.66
N ARG A 381 -68.61 7.78 -120.97
CA ARG A 381 -68.34 9.10 -121.57
C ARG A 381 -66.88 9.26 -122.01
N LEU A 382 -65.93 8.70 -121.27
CA LEU A 382 -64.51 8.71 -121.65
C LEU A 382 -64.27 7.86 -122.91
N ALA A 383 -64.92 6.70 -123.00
CA ALA A 383 -64.84 5.82 -124.17
C ALA A 383 -65.46 6.45 -125.43
N GLU A 384 -66.56 7.18 -125.30
CA GLU A 384 -67.16 7.95 -126.40
C GLU A 384 -66.23 9.09 -126.86
N ARG A 385 -65.65 9.87 -125.94
CA ARG A 385 -64.66 10.90 -126.31
C ARG A 385 -63.40 10.32 -126.96
N MET A 386 -62.97 9.13 -126.56
CA MET A 386 -61.83 8.46 -127.20
C MET A 386 -62.15 8.04 -128.64
N LYS A 387 -63.40 7.63 -128.92
CA LYS A 387 -63.86 7.34 -130.28
C LYS A 387 -63.96 8.59 -131.16
N GLU A 388 -64.40 9.72 -130.60
CA GLU A 388 -64.41 11.00 -131.33
C GLU A 388 -62.99 11.47 -131.67
N ILE A 389 -62.04 11.34 -130.74
CA ILE A 389 -60.63 11.68 -130.97
C ILE A 389 -60.02 10.77 -132.05
N ASP A 390 -60.30 9.47 -132.01
CA ASP A 390 -59.79 8.53 -133.01
C ASP A 390 -60.39 8.82 -134.41
N ALA A 391 -61.68 9.19 -134.48
CA ALA A 391 -62.31 9.61 -135.73
C ALA A 391 -61.71 10.93 -136.30
N ASP A 392 -61.41 11.92 -135.45
CA ASP A 392 -60.77 13.17 -135.86
C ASP A 392 -59.30 12.96 -136.29
N VAL A 393 -58.57 12.07 -135.62
CA VAL A 393 -57.19 11.70 -135.98
C VAL A 393 -57.16 10.93 -137.30
N MET A 394 -58.10 10.02 -137.53
CA MET A 394 -58.23 9.28 -138.80
C MET A 394 -58.78 10.14 -139.94
N ALA A 395 -59.39 11.30 -139.67
CA ALA A 395 -59.77 12.28 -140.68
C ALA A 395 -58.64 13.28 -141.03
N GLN A 396 -57.57 13.32 -140.22
CA GLN A 396 -56.37 14.14 -140.44
C GLN A 396 -55.14 13.35 -140.93
N LEU A 397 -55.29 12.03 -141.13
CA LEU A 397 -54.35 11.10 -141.77
C LEU A 397 -54.93 10.60 -143.10
#